data_AF-A0A9R1PVV1-F1
#
_entry.id   AF-A0A9R1PVV1-F1
#
_cell.length_a   1.000
_cell.length_b   1.000
_cell.length_c   1.000
_cell.angle_alpha   90.00
_cell.angle_beta   90.00
_cell.angle_gamma   90.00
#
_symmetry.space_group_name_H-M   'P 1'
#
loop_
_entity.id
_entity.type
_entity.pdbx_description
1 polymer ?
#
loop_
_entity_poly.entity_id
_entity_poly.type
_entity_poly.pdbx_seq_one_letter_code
_entity_poly.pdbx_strand_id
1 'polypeptide(L)'
;MEKAMEQGVPEGEEPKNVAAIVADILTKECPSSTFLQNVGLESSSKKKFNRSASALDAHVQELEYKLEKERQAAELIREELVEVQKKSEETEVARTAEYQLLLQRVEATDARATASDARFACLKDMFAGKIV
;
A
#
# COMPACT_ATOMS: atom_id res chain seq x y z
N MET A 1 -10.04 61.50 6.86
CA MET A 1 -10.50 60.11 7.07
C MET A 1 -11.68 59.74 6.16
N GLU A 2 -12.51 60.69 5.73
CA GLU A 2 -13.73 60.41 4.94
C GLU A 2 -13.46 60.06 3.46
N LYS A 3 -12.41 60.62 2.86
CA LYS A 3 -12.14 60.52 1.41
C LYS A 3 -11.77 59.12 0.89
N ALA A 4 -11.32 58.22 1.75
CA ALA A 4 -10.90 56.86 1.36
C ALA A 4 -12.04 55.83 1.41
N MET A 5 -13.19 56.18 2.02
CA MET A 5 -14.36 55.30 2.08
C MET A 5 -15.30 55.46 0.87
N GLU A 6 -15.15 56.54 0.09
CA GLU A 6 -16.03 56.87 -1.05
C GLU A 6 -15.61 56.24 -2.38
N GLN A 7 -14.47 55.55 -2.45
CA GLN A 7 -14.05 54.91 -3.71
C GLN A 7 -14.76 53.56 -3.85
N GLY A 8 -15.93 53.60 -4.50
CA GLY A 8 -16.73 52.43 -4.83
C GLY A 8 -15.90 51.35 -5.55
N VAL A 9 -16.14 50.10 -5.15
CA VAL A 9 -15.53 48.90 -5.74
C VAL A 9 -15.84 48.87 -7.24
N PRO A 10 -14.85 48.78 -8.15
CA PRO A 10 -15.11 48.54 -9.56
C PRO A 10 -15.82 47.19 -9.71
N GLU A 11 -16.91 47.15 -10.49
CA GLU A 11 -17.70 45.94 -10.71
C GLU A 11 -16.80 44.77 -11.18
N GLY A 12 -16.71 43.72 -10.35
CA GLY A 12 -16.10 42.44 -10.73
C GLY A 12 -14.98 41.90 -9.82
N GLU A 13 -14.47 42.66 -8.85
CA GLU A 13 -13.48 42.14 -7.88
C GLU A 13 -14.14 41.70 -6.56
N GLU A 14 -13.67 40.59 -5.99
CA GLU A 14 -14.07 40.16 -4.64
C GLU A 14 -13.88 41.33 -3.64
N PRO A 15 -14.85 41.60 -2.75
CA PRO A 15 -14.73 42.68 -1.80
C PRO A 15 -13.48 42.47 -0.95
N LYS A 16 -12.55 43.43 -1.02
CA LYS A 16 -11.29 43.37 -0.28
C LYS A 16 -11.60 43.18 1.20
N ASN A 17 -11.06 42.12 1.80
CA ASN A 17 -11.17 41.87 3.24
C ASN A 17 -10.70 43.13 4.00
N VAL A 18 -11.41 43.49 5.08
CA VAL A 18 -11.11 44.67 5.91
C VAL A 18 -9.62 44.72 6.31
N ALA A 19 -9.00 43.58 6.61
CA ALA A 19 -7.57 43.52 6.92
C ALA A 19 -6.68 43.95 5.74
N ALA A 20 -7.06 43.59 4.51
CA ALA A 20 -6.35 44.01 3.30
C ALA A 20 -6.54 45.50 3.01
N ILE A 21 -7.73 46.05 3.29
CA ILE A 21 -7.99 47.50 3.14
C ILE A 21 -7.16 48.30 4.14
N VAL A 22 -7.14 47.89 5.41
CA VAL A 22 -6.32 48.54 6.45
C VAL A 22 -4.84 48.46 6.10
N ALA A 23 -4.36 47.34 5.57
CA ALA A 23 -2.98 47.23 5.09
C ALA A 23 -2.66 48.17 3.92
N ASP A 24 -3.54 48.29 2.95
CA ASP A 24 -3.38 49.19 1.80
C ASP A 24 -3.35 50.67 2.22
N ILE A 25 -4.22 51.06 3.16
CA ILE A 25 -4.26 52.43 3.69
C ILE A 25 -2.98 52.73 4.47
N LEU A 26 -2.58 51.83 5.37
CA LEU A 26 -1.38 52.03 6.18
C LEU A 26 -0.13 52.09 5.29
N THR A 27 -0.04 51.28 4.25
CA THR A 27 1.10 51.33 3.32
C THR A 27 1.13 52.58 2.46
N LYS A 28 -0.01 53.14 2.06
CA LYS A 28 -0.09 54.35 1.20
C LYS A 28 0.00 55.66 1.98
N GLU A 29 -0.74 55.76 3.09
CA GLU A 29 -0.93 57.00 3.84
C GLU A 29 0.03 57.12 5.03
N CYS A 30 0.48 55.99 5.61
CA CYS A 30 1.35 55.98 6.78
C CYS A 30 2.44 54.89 6.64
N PRO A 31 3.38 55.00 5.68
CA PRO A 31 4.30 53.92 5.32
C PRO A 31 5.22 53.47 6.47
N SER A 32 5.41 54.33 7.49
CA SER A 32 6.17 54.03 8.71
C SER A 32 5.34 53.40 9.84
N SER A 33 4.05 53.14 9.61
CA SER A 33 3.16 52.57 10.62
C SER A 33 3.52 51.12 10.92
N THR A 34 3.77 50.84 12.20
CA THR A 34 4.00 49.48 12.72
C THR A 34 2.71 48.81 13.22
N PHE A 35 1.55 49.42 12.98
CA PHE A 35 0.27 48.96 13.53
C PHE A 35 -0.01 47.49 13.25
N LEU A 36 0.10 47.05 11.99
CA LEU A 36 -0.13 45.66 11.60
C LEU A 36 0.84 44.71 12.33
N GLN A 37 2.13 45.06 12.35
CA GLN A 37 3.15 44.27 13.02
C GLN A 37 2.88 44.14 14.53
N ASN A 38 2.45 45.23 15.18
CA ASN A 38 2.13 45.23 16.61
C ASN A 38 0.90 44.38 16.96
N VAL A 39 -0.04 44.22 16.02
CA VAL A 39 -1.22 43.35 16.18
C VAL A 39 -0.98 41.93 15.63
N GLY A 40 0.27 41.60 15.29
CA GLY A 40 0.66 40.27 14.79
C GLY A 40 0.19 39.96 13.36
N LEU A 41 -0.17 40.99 12.59
CA LEU A 41 -0.52 40.89 11.18
C LEU A 41 0.67 41.35 10.34
N GLU A 42 1.18 40.46 9.49
CA GLU A 42 2.18 40.85 8.50
C GLU A 42 1.48 41.61 7.38
N SER A 43 2.01 42.79 7.02
CA SER A 43 1.62 43.44 5.76
C SER A 43 1.83 42.42 4.65
N SER A 44 0.84 42.22 3.78
CA SER A 44 0.83 41.20 2.73
C SER A 44 1.96 41.41 1.70
N SER A 45 3.21 41.17 2.09
CA SER A 45 4.26 40.81 1.16
C SER A 45 3.99 39.35 0.85
N LYS A 46 3.25 39.10 -0.23
CA LYS A 46 3.04 37.77 -0.79
C LYS A 46 4.37 37.02 -0.73
N LYS A 47 4.52 36.09 0.21
CA LYS A 47 5.68 35.20 0.27
C LYS A 47 5.55 34.30 -0.94
N LYS A 48 6.11 34.75 -2.08
CA LYS A 48 5.97 34.06 -3.35
C LYS A 48 6.66 32.72 -3.21
N PHE A 49 5.88 31.65 -3.19
CA PHE A 49 6.38 30.29 -3.37
C PHE A 49 6.77 30.12 -4.85
N ASN A 50 7.74 30.91 -5.31
CA ASN A 50 8.20 30.93 -6.68
C ASN A 50 9.21 29.79 -6.88
N ARG A 51 8.75 28.55 -6.98
CA ARG A 51 9.52 27.59 -7.79
C ARG A 51 9.37 28.04 -9.23
N SER A 52 10.48 28.22 -9.94
CA SER A 52 10.44 28.50 -11.37
C SER A 52 9.74 27.35 -12.10
N ALA A 53 9.08 27.62 -13.22
CA ALA A 53 8.45 26.58 -14.05
C ALA A 53 9.46 25.46 -14.39
N SER A 54 10.71 25.83 -14.70
CA SER A 54 11.80 24.89 -14.92
C SER A 54 12.13 23.99 -13.71
N ALA A 55 12.06 24.51 -12.48
CA ALA A 55 12.29 23.71 -11.29
C ALA A 55 11.11 22.76 -11.01
N LEU A 56 9.90 23.12 -11.42
CA LEU A 56 8.73 22.24 -11.36
C LEU A 56 8.84 21.12 -12.40
N ASP A 57 9.19 21.44 -13.64
CA ASP A 57 9.35 20.47 -14.73
C ASP A 57 10.43 19.43 -14.42
N ALA A 58 11.58 19.85 -13.88
CA ALA A 58 12.64 18.93 -13.48
C ALA A 58 12.17 17.95 -12.39
N HIS A 59 11.37 18.43 -11.44
CA HIS A 59 10.82 17.59 -10.38
C HIS A 59 9.76 16.61 -10.90
N VAL A 60 8.94 17.02 -11.88
CA VAL A 60 7.98 16.13 -12.54
C VAL A 60 8.72 15.01 -13.27
N GLN A 61 9.76 15.33 -14.04
CA GLN A 61 10.58 14.31 -14.73
C GLN A 61 11.25 13.34 -13.75
N GLU A 62 11.75 13.84 -12.63
CA GLU A 62 12.34 12.97 -11.59
C GLU A 62 11.30 12.01 -11.01
N LEU A 63 10.09 12.49 -10.75
CA LEU A 63 9.00 11.66 -10.22
C LEU A 63 8.54 10.62 -11.25
N GLU A 64 8.41 11.00 -12.52
CA GLU A 64 8.05 10.07 -13.60
C GLU A 64 9.10 8.97 -13.76
N TYR A 65 10.39 9.33 -13.69
CA TYR A 65 11.48 8.36 -13.72
C TYR A 65 11.42 7.38 -12.54
N LYS A 66 11.19 7.88 -11.32
CA LYS A 66 11.06 7.03 -10.13
C LYS A 66 9.85 6.10 -10.24
N LEU A 67 8.71 6.62 -10.70
CA LEU A 67 7.49 5.84 -10.89
C LEU A 67 7.71 4.71 -11.90
N GLU A 68 8.38 5.00 -13.01
CA GLU A 68 8.65 3.98 -14.03
C GLU A 68 9.60 2.90 -13.51
N LYS A 69 10.65 3.30 -12.78
CA LYS A 69 11.56 2.35 -12.13
C LYS A 69 10.83 1.47 -11.11
N GLU A 70 9.93 2.05 -10.32
CA GLU A 70 9.13 1.30 -9.35
C GLU A 70 8.15 0.33 -10.03
N ARG A 71 7.50 0.74 -11.13
CA ARG A 71 6.65 -0.14 -11.93
C ARG A 71 7.40 -1.34 -12.47
N GLN A 72 8.61 -1.13 -13.00
CA GLN A 72 9.45 -2.22 -13.51
C GLN A 72 9.86 -3.18 -12.39
N ALA A 73 10.25 -2.65 -11.22
CA ALA A 73 10.57 -3.48 -10.07
C ALA A 73 9.34 -4.27 -9.56
N ALA A 74 8.17 -3.64 -9.54
CA ALA A 74 6.93 -4.29 -9.13
C ALA A 74 6.52 -5.43 -10.09
N GLU A 75 6.70 -5.24 -11.41
CA GLU A 75 6.40 -6.31 -12.37
C GLU A 75 7.34 -7.51 -12.20
N LEU A 76 8.64 -7.27 -11.99
CA LEU A 76 9.60 -8.35 -11.71
C LEU A 76 9.22 -9.14 -10.47
N ILE A 77 8.86 -8.46 -9.37
CA ILE A 77 8.41 -9.12 -8.13
C ILE A 77 7.13 -9.92 -8.39
N ARG A 78 6.22 -9.38 -9.20
CA ARG A 78 4.96 -10.07 -9.54
C ARG A 78 5.22 -11.33 -10.35
N GLU A 79 6.13 -11.29 -11.32
CA GLU A 79 6.55 -12.45 -12.10
C GLU A 79 7.21 -13.51 -11.22
N GLU A 80 8.13 -13.12 -10.33
CA GLU A 80 8.76 -14.02 -9.37
C GLU A 80 7.73 -14.68 -8.43
N LEU A 81 6.75 -13.90 -7.94
CA LEU A 81 5.68 -14.43 -7.10
C LEU A 81 4.82 -15.46 -7.82
N VAL A 82 4.48 -15.22 -9.09
CA VAL A 82 3.73 -16.20 -9.90
C VAL A 82 4.53 -17.48 -10.08
N GLU A 83 5.83 -17.38 -10.35
CA GLU A 83 6.69 -18.56 -10.50
C GLU A 83 6.81 -19.35 -9.19
N VAL A 84 7.00 -18.66 -8.06
CA VAL A 84 7.08 -19.29 -6.73
C VAL A 84 5.75 -19.94 -6.36
N GLN A 85 4.63 -19.27 -6.62
CA GLN A 85 3.30 -19.83 -6.36
C GLN A 85 3.09 -21.12 -7.14
N LYS A 86 3.40 -21.10 -8.45
CA LYS A 86 3.27 -22.29 -9.30
C LYS A 86 4.12 -23.45 -8.78
N LYS A 87 5.39 -23.20 -8.44
CA LYS A 87 6.27 -24.23 -7.85
C LYS A 87 5.71 -24.75 -6.53
N SER A 88 5.20 -23.88 -5.67
CA SER A 88 4.57 -24.27 -4.41
C SER A 88 3.38 -25.19 -4.65
N GLU A 89 2.46 -24.82 -5.53
CA GLU A 89 1.29 -25.64 -5.89
C GLU A 89 1.71 -27.01 -6.45
N GLU A 90 2.67 -27.06 -7.36
CA GLU A 90 3.19 -28.32 -7.90
C GLU A 90 3.79 -29.21 -6.80
N THR A 91 4.56 -28.64 -5.87
CA THR A 91 5.14 -29.40 -4.75
C THR A 91 4.09 -29.86 -3.75
N GLU A 92 3.02 -29.10 -3.54
CA GLU A 92 1.92 -29.47 -2.66
C GLU A 92 1.09 -30.62 -3.26
N VAL A 93 0.83 -30.58 -4.57
CA VAL A 93 0.18 -31.68 -5.30
C VAL A 93 1.02 -32.96 -5.24
N ALA A 94 2.33 -32.86 -5.46
CA ALA A 94 3.22 -34.02 -5.35
C ALA A 94 3.21 -34.60 -3.92
N ARG A 95 3.31 -33.74 -2.90
CA ARG A 95 3.31 -34.15 -1.50
C ARG A 95 2.00 -34.81 -1.08
N THR A 96 0.86 -34.28 -1.52
CA THR A 96 -0.46 -34.86 -1.23
C THR A 96 -0.63 -36.22 -1.90
N ALA A 97 -0.16 -36.39 -3.13
CA ALA A 97 -0.17 -37.69 -3.81
C ALA A 97 0.73 -38.72 -3.08
N GLU A 98 1.95 -38.33 -2.68
CA GLU A 98 2.84 -39.21 -1.92
C GLU A 98 2.23 -39.62 -0.57
N TYR A 99 1.59 -38.67 0.12
CA TYR A 99 0.92 -38.93 1.39
C TYR A 99 -0.23 -39.93 1.24
N GLN A 100 -1.05 -39.80 0.18
CA GLN A 100 -2.12 -40.75 -0.11
C GLN A 100 -1.58 -42.16 -0.40
N LEU A 101 -0.48 -42.27 -1.15
CA LEU A 101 0.17 -43.55 -1.41
C LEU A 101 0.73 -44.18 -0.13
N LEU A 102 1.25 -43.38 0.80
CA LEU A 102 1.70 -43.85 2.10
C LEU A 102 0.55 -44.40 2.94
N LEU A 103 -0.59 -43.69 2.98
CA LEU A 103 -1.79 -44.17 3.68
C LEU A 103 -2.26 -45.53 3.12
N GLN A 104 -2.39 -45.65 1.81
CA GLN A 104 -2.76 -46.92 1.16
C GLN A 104 -1.77 -48.04 1.48
N ARG A 105 -0.47 -47.73 1.52
CA ARG A 105 0.56 -48.71 1.88
C ARG A 105 0.41 -49.18 3.32
N VAL A 106 0.17 -48.27 4.25
CA VAL A 106 -0.05 -48.60 5.67
C VAL A 106 -1.28 -49.49 5.84
N GLU A 107 -2.40 -49.11 5.21
CA GLU A 107 -3.62 -49.92 5.22
C GLU A 107 -3.38 -51.32 4.63
N ALA A 108 -2.66 -51.41 3.52
CA ALA A 108 -2.32 -52.69 2.89
C ALA A 108 -1.39 -53.54 3.77
N THR A 109 -0.45 -52.92 4.50
CA THR A 109 0.42 -53.65 5.44
C THR A 109 -0.35 -54.16 6.66
N ASP A 110 -1.29 -53.38 7.19
CA ASP A 110 -2.11 -53.77 8.33
C ASP A 110 -3.09 -54.90 7.95
N ALA A 111 -3.72 -54.80 6.78
CA ALA A 111 -4.55 -55.86 6.24
C ALA A 111 -3.74 -57.15 6.02
N ARG A 112 -2.49 -57.04 5.54
CA ARG A 112 -1.61 -58.19 5.35
C ARG A 112 -1.20 -58.81 6.69
N ALA A 113 -0.89 -58.01 7.70
CA ALA A 113 -0.57 -58.49 9.04
C ALA A 113 -1.77 -59.24 9.63
N THR A 114 -2.96 -58.65 9.59
CA THR A 114 -4.21 -59.26 10.07
C THR A 114 -4.51 -60.59 9.36
N ALA A 115 -4.36 -60.63 8.03
CA ALA A 115 -4.55 -61.86 7.27
C ALA A 115 -3.50 -62.94 7.60
N SER A 116 -2.26 -62.54 7.86
CA SER A 116 -1.19 -63.45 8.28
C SER A 116 -1.49 -64.03 9.67
N ASP A 117 -1.90 -63.20 10.63
CA ASP A 117 -2.25 -63.63 11.98
C ASP A 117 -3.43 -64.61 11.96
N ALA A 118 -4.46 -64.34 11.16
CA ALA A 118 -5.58 -65.25 10.97
C ALA A 118 -5.15 -66.61 10.38
N ARG A 119 -4.21 -66.61 9.41
CA ARG A 119 -3.65 -67.84 8.84
C ARG A 119 -2.88 -68.64 9.89
N PHE A 120 -2.06 -67.99 10.70
CA PHE A 120 -1.32 -68.65 11.78
C PHE A 120 -2.25 -69.22 12.86
N ALA A 121 -3.32 -68.49 13.22
CA ALA A 121 -4.34 -68.99 14.15
C ALA A 121 -5.02 -70.26 13.61
N CYS A 122 -5.44 -70.25 12.34
CA CYS A 122 -6.03 -71.42 11.68
C CYS A 122 -5.08 -72.62 11.68
N LEU A 123 -3.80 -72.41 11.31
CA LEU A 123 -2.79 -73.45 11.31
C LEU A 123 -2.60 -74.06 12.72
N LYS A 124 -2.59 -73.22 13.75
CA LYS A 124 -2.48 -73.66 15.14
C LYS A 124 -3.68 -74.52 15.56
N ASP A 125 -4.89 -74.16 15.15
CA ASP A 125 -6.09 -74.92 15.46
C ASP A 125 -6.13 -76.29 14.76
N MET A 126 -5.59 -76.38 13.52
CA MET A 126 -5.39 -77.68 12.84
C MET A 126 -4.43 -78.59 13.62
N PHE A 127 -3.28 -78.08 14.05
CA PHE A 127 -2.32 -78.88 14.85
C PHE A 127 -2.85 -79.25 16.24
N ALA A 128 -3.74 -78.44 16.81
CA ALA A 128 -4.40 -78.73 18.08
C ALA A 128 -5.59 -79.72 17.94
N GLY A 129 -5.91 -80.19 16.72
CA GLY A 129 -7.01 -81.10 16.46
C GLY A 129 -8.40 -80.48 16.65
N LYS A 130 -8.51 -79.14 16.62
CA LYS A 130 -9.76 -78.40 16.86
C LYS A 130 -10.59 -78.15 15.61
N ILE A 131 -10.00 -78.36 14.43
CA ILE A 131 -10.65 -78.23 13.13
C ILE A 131 -10.41 -79.56 12.40
N VAL A 132 -11.51 -80.27 12.09
CA VAL A 132 -11.56 -81.49 11.25
C VAL A 132 -12.18 -81.15 9.92
#